data_AF-A0A9Q0VLN3-F1
#
_entry.id   AF-A0A9Q0VLN3-F1
#
_cell.length_a   1.000
_cell.length_b   1.000
_cell.length_c   1.000
_cell.angle_alpha   90.00
_cell.angle_beta   90.00
_cell.angle_gamma   90.00
#
_symmetry.space_group_name_H-M   'P 1'
#
loop_
_entity.id
_entity.type
_entity.pdbx_description
1 polymer ?
#
loop_
_entity_poly.entity_id
_entity_poly.type
_entity_poly.pdbx_seq_one_letter_code
_entity_poly.pdbx_strand_id
1 'polypeptide(L)'
;MNWPQSQATFQARIHSDHSLIILTFMPSPAHHRCRFKFLNLWTDQDGYKEMIQVAWGMAVFGNPIYRLATKLRTFKGYFSNFHRRHTNCISSRVQRAEQEWKEAQVLLDRNPNDQEAHKKERICCNQFAALSKAEESFFKQRSRMQWLQLGDRNTAFFHRSLLHRHHRNGIHSLLRDDGEEVRDPEEIGNMAVSFY
;
A
#
# COMPACT_ATOMS: atom_id res chain seq x y z
N MET A 1 13.45 -11.29 12.76
CA MET A 1 12.19 -11.89 13.20
C MET A 1 11.11 -10.82 13.17
N ASN A 2 10.29 -10.77 12.12
CA ASN A 2 9.20 -9.81 12.00
C ASN A 2 7.90 -10.51 12.41
N TRP A 3 7.37 -10.18 13.58
CA TRP A 3 6.07 -10.67 14.08
C TRP A 3 5.04 -9.54 13.98
N PRO A 4 4.49 -9.22 12.78
CA PRO A 4 3.67 -8.04 12.59
C PRO A 4 2.28 -8.10 13.26
N GLN A 5 1.90 -9.25 13.84
CA GLN A 5 0.60 -9.50 14.48
C GLN A 5 0.75 -10.25 15.81
N SER A 6 1.64 -9.79 16.69
CA SER A 6 1.69 -10.25 18.09
C SER A 6 0.72 -9.46 18.96
N GLN A 7 -0.13 -10.15 19.73
CA GLN A 7 -1.04 -9.55 20.70
C GLN A 7 -0.57 -9.87 22.12
N ALA A 8 -0.65 -8.89 23.01
CA ALA A 8 -0.45 -9.09 24.45
C ALA A 8 -1.78 -8.81 25.18
N THR A 9 -2.29 -9.79 25.92
CA THR A 9 -3.45 -9.61 26.80
C THR A 9 -3.01 -9.70 28.25
N PHE A 10 -3.41 -8.70 29.05
CA PHE A 10 -3.12 -8.62 30.47
C PHE A 10 -4.33 -9.14 31.24
N GLN A 11 -4.16 -10.22 32.00
CA GLN A 11 -5.24 -10.77 32.81
C GLN A 11 -5.43 -9.99 34.12
N ALA A 12 -6.63 -10.08 34.67
CA ALA A 12 -6.96 -9.48 35.96
C ALA A 12 -6.05 -10.02 37.06
N ARG A 13 -5.65 -9.14 37.98
CA ARG A 13 -4.90 -9.51 39.18
C ARG A 13 -5.85 -10.12 40.18
N ILE A 14 -6.04 -11.44 40.11
CA ILE A 14 -6.97 -12.14 40.99
C ILE A 14 -6.31 -12.38 42.36
N HIS A 15 -5.05 -12.81 42.39
CA HIS A 15 -4.35 -13.20 43.63
C HIS A 15 -2.88 -12.77 43.72
N SER A 16 -2.35 -12.03 42.73
CA SER A 16 -0.97 -11.52 42.69
C SER A 16 -0.97 -10.04 42.33
N ASP A 17 0.01 -9.31 42.85
CA ASP A 17 0.36 -7.95 42.45
C ASP A 17 0.93 -7.86 41.02
N HIS A 18 1.26 -9.01 40.41
CA HIS A 18 1.66 -9.13 39.01
C HIS A 18 0.48 -9.60 38.12
N SER A 19 0.29 -8.94 36.98
CA SER A 19 -0.68 -9.35 35.96
C SER A 19 -0.02 -10.36 35.02
N LEU A 20 -0.68 -11.49 34.78
CA LEU A 20 -0.21 -12.46 33.80
C LEU A 20 -0.37 -11.88 32.38
N ILE A 21 0.71 -11.96 31.59
CA ILE A 21 0.73 -11.50 30.20
C ILE A 21 0.67 -12.73 29.31
N ILE A 22 -0.38 -12.83 28.50
CA ILE A 22 -0.47 -13.84 27.45
C ILE A 22 -0.03 -13.20 26.14
N LEU A 23 1.02 -13.74 25.53
CA LEU A 23 1.48 -13.37 24.21
C LEU A 23 0.89 -14.34 23.19
N THR A 24 0.04 -13.84 22.29
CA THR A 24 -0.53 -14.62 21.20
C THR A 24 0.11 -14.19 19.88
N PHE A 25 0.66 -15.17 19.16
CA PHE A 25 1.22 -14.97 17.83
C PHE A 25 0.20 -15.46 16.80
N MET A 26 -0.50 -14.54 16.16
CA MET A 26 -1.45 -14.89 15.11
C MET A 26 -0.69 -15.14 13.80
N PRO A 27 -0.96 -16.23 13.06
CA PRO A 27 -0.51 -16.35 11.69
C PRO A 27 -1.12 -15.22 10.86
N SER A 28 -0.35 -14.68 9.91
CA SER A 28 -0.88 -13.65 9.01
C SER A 28 -2.11 -14.21 8.30
N PRO A 29 -3.30 -13.57 8.40
CA PRO A 29 -4.50 -14.08 7.76
C PRO A 29 -4.26 -14.20 6.26
N ALA A 30 -4.90 -15.20 5.64
CA ALA A 30 -4.86 -15.39 4.20
C ALA A 30 -5.24 -14.07 3.51
N HIS A 31 -4.53 -13.73 2.43
CA HIS A 31 -4.74 -12.49 1.70
C HIS A 31 -6.21 -12.33 1.27
N HIS A 32 -6.99 -11.55 2.03
CA HIS A 32 -8.30 -11.13 1.60
C HIS A 32 -8.17 -10.24 0.35
N ARG A 33 -9.18 -10.28 -0.54
CA ARG A 33 -9.20 -9.44 -1.74
C ARG A 33 -9.00 -7.98 -1.34
N CYS A 34 -7.84 -7.42 -1.70
CA CYS A 34 -7.57 -6.00 -1.50
C CYS A 34 -8.66 -5.17 -2.22
N ARG A 35 -9.39 -4.38 -1.44
CA ARG A 35 -10.34 -3.41 -2.00
C ARG A 35 -9.55 -2.44 -2.88
N PHE A 36 -10.08 -2.14 -4.05
CA PHE A 36 -9.48 -1.16 -4.95
C PHE A 36 -9.34 0.18 -4.23
N LYS A 37 -8.14 0.75 -4.26
CA LYS A 37 -7.86 2.10 -3.76
C LYS A 37 -7.21 2.87 -4.88
N PHE A 38 -7.77 4.03 -5.18
CA PHE A 38 -7.21 4.93 -6.18
C PHE A 38 -5.86 5.45 -5.70
N LEU A 39 -4.84 5.41 -6.55
CA LEU A 39 -3.54 5.99 -6.25
C LEU A 39 -3.36 7.30 -7.02
N ASN A 40 -3.00 8.37 -6.32
CA ASN A 40 -2.78 9.67 -6.93
C ASN A 40 -1.64 9.63 -7.93
N LEU A 41 -0.65 8.75 -7.75
CA LEU A 41 0.45 8.59 -8.71
C LEU A 41 -0.05 8.33 -10.14
N TRP A 42 -1.24 7.73 -10.30
CA TRP A 42 -1.80 7.45 -11.62
C TRP A 42 -2.20 8.71 -12.39
N THR A 43 -2.50 9.82 -11.71
CA THR A 43 -2.86 11.08 -12.40
C THR A 43 -1.67 11.70 -13.11
N ASP A 44 -0.48 11.43 -12.60
CA ASP A 44 0.78 12.01 -13.09
C ASP A 44 1.42 11.15 -14.19
N GLN A 45 0.80 10.02 -14.55
CA GLN A 45 1.30 9.13 -15.61
C GLN A 45 0.76 9.56 -16.98
N ASP A 46 1.64 9.51 -17.97
CA ASP A 46 1.28 9.71 -19.37
C ASP A 46 0.22 8.66 -19.79
N GLY A 47 -0.83 9.13 -20.48
CA GLY A 47 -1.96 8.29 -20.89
C GLY A 47 -3.12 8.19 -19.89
N TYR A 48 -3.00 8.71 -18.66
CA TYR A 48 -4.13 8.71 -17.70
C TYR A 48 -5.38 9.41 -18.23
N LYS A 49 -5.20 10.59 -18.83
CA LYS A 49 -6.29 11.42 -19.36
C LYS A 49 -6.96 10.76 -20.56
N GLU A 50 -6.16 10.22 -21.48
CA GLU A 50 -6.62 9.49 -22.66
C GLU A 50 -7.42 8.26 -22.25
N MET A 51 -6.95 7.52 -21.25
CA MET A 51 -7.65 6.36 -20.69
C MET A 51 -9.02 6.72 -20.13
N ILE A 52 -9.12 7.83 -19.38
CA ILE A 52 -10.40 8.32 -18.89
C ILE A 52 -11.33 8.67 -20.04
N GLN A 53 -10.82 9.37 -21.06
CA GLN A 53 -11.63 9.75 -22.21
C GLN A 53 -12.19 8.52 -22.93
N VAL A 54 -11.39 7.48 -23.14
CA VAL A 54 -11.84 6.22 -23.76
C VAL A 54 -12.90 5.53 -22.89
N ALA A 55 -12.63 5.35 -21.59
CA ALA A 55 -13.56 4.69 -20.68
C ALA A 55 -14.88 5.46 -20.51
N TRP A 56 -14.81 6.80 -20.54
CA TRP A 56 -15.98 7.67 -20.41
C TRP A 56 -16.73 7.86 -21.73
N GLY A 57 -16.07 7.71 -22.87
CA GLY A 57 -16.65 7.74 -24.20
C GLY A 57 -17.45 6.49 -24.57
N MET A 58 -17.29 5.38 -23.82
CA MET A 58 -18.07 4.17 -24.07
C MET A 58 -19.57 4.42 -23.92
N ALA A 59 -20.33 4.05 -24.97
CA ALA A 59 -21.78 4.07 -24.95
C ALA A 59 -22.29 2.96 -24.02
N VAL A 60 -22.84 3.37 -22.88
CA VAL A 60 -23.54 2.48 -21.95
C VAL A 60 -25.01 2.84 -21.96
N PHE A 61 -25.85 1.85 -22.20
CA PHE A 61 -27.31 1.95 -22.17
C PHE A 61 -27.84 1.58 -20.79
N GLY A 62 -28.90 2.26 -20.35
CA GLY A 62 -29.52 2.07 -19.04
C GLY A 62 -29.77 3.38 -18.31
N ASN A 63 -30.24 3.29 -17.06
CA ASN A 63 -30.50 4.49 -16.25
C ASN A 63 -29.18 5.23 -15.91
N PRO A 64 -29.23 6.53 -15.56
CA PRO A 64 -28.01 7.32 -15.30
C PRO A 64 -27.08 6.70 -14.23
N ILE A 65 -27.65 6.11 -13.19
CA ILE A 65 -26.89 5.45 -12.11
C ILE A 65 -26.16 4.21 -12.63
N TYR A 66 -26.82 3.39 -13.43
CA TYR A 66 -26.26 2.19 -14.05
C TYR A 66 -25.14 2.57 -15.03
N ARG A 67 -25.35 3.62 -15.85
CA ARG A 67 -24.32 4.15 -16.75
C ARG A 67 -23.08 4.58 -15.99
N LEU A 68 -23.26 5.32 -14.89
CA LEU A 68 -22.17 5.75 -14.01
C LEU A 68 -21.46 4.54 -13.38
N ALA A 69 -22.20 3.63 -12.75
CA ALA A 69 -21.65 2.46 -12.07
C ALA A 69 -20.86 1.55 -13.02
N THR A 70 -21.34 1.38 -14.26
CA THR A 70 -20.69 0.57 -15.28
C THR A 70 -19.38 1.20 -15.73
N LYS A 71 -19.37 2.51 -16.02
CA LYS A 71 -18.14 3.25 -16.36
C LYS A 71 -17.11 3.19 -15.24
N LEU A 72 -17.53 3.36 -13.98
CA LEU A 72 -16.67 3.24 -12.81
C LEU A 72 -16.12 1.81 -12.63
N ARG A 73 -16.90 0.77 -12.96
CA ARG A 73 -16.46 -0.63 -12.90
C ARG A 73 -15.40 -0.93 -13.96
N THR A 74 -15.58 -0.44 -15.18
CA THR A 74 -14.59 -0.56 -16.26
C THR A 74 -13.29 0.16 -15.88
N PHE A 75 -13.42 1.38 -15.37
CA PHE A 75 -12.30 2.17 -14.85
C PHE A 75 -11.55 1.40 -13.75
N LYS A 76 -12.26 0.90 -12.74
CA LYS A 76 -11.68 0.08 -11.66
C LYS A 76 -10.92 -1.13 -12.19
N GLY A 77 -11.48 -1.87 -13.15
CA GLY A 77 -10.84 -3.05 -13.75
C GLY A 77 -9.52 -2.70 -14.43
N TYR A 78 -9.51 -1.63 -15.21
CA TYR A 78 -8.30 -1.14 -15.87
C TYR A 78 -7.22 -0.75 -14.87
N PHE A 79 -7.54 0.13 -13.90
CA PHE A 79 -6.54 0.60 -12.93
C PHE A 79 -6.07 -0.50 -11.99
N SER A 80 -6.92 -1.48 -11.68
CA SER A 80 -6.49 -2.66 -10.91
C SER A 80 -5.47 -3.50 -11.70
N ASN A 81 -5.67 -3.67 -13.01
CA ASN A 81 -4.71 -4.36 -13.88
C ASN A 81 -3.42 -3.55 -14.08
N PHE A 82 -3.57 -2.24 -14.29
CA PHE A 82 -2.45 -1.32 -14.40
C PHE A 82 -1.61 -1.32 -13.12
N HIS A 83 -2.25 -1.29 -11.95
CA HIS A 83 -1.57 -1.38 -10.66
C HIS A 83 -0.75 -2.66 -10.58
N ARG A 84 -1.36 -3.79 -10.91
CA ARG A 84 -0.70 -5.10 -10.84
C ARG A 84 0.54 -5.16 -11.74
N ARG A 85 0.52 -4.50 -12.90
CA ARG A 85 1.63 -4.49 -13.87
C ARG A 85 2.72 -3.46 -13.56
N HIS A 86 2.34 -2.25 -13.15
CA HIS A 86 3.28 -1.11 -13.08
C HIS A 86 3.57 -0.66 -11.66
N THR A 87 2.57 -0.56 -10.78
CA THR A 87 2.78 0.03 -9.43
C THR A 87 2.94 -1.02 -8.35
N ASN A 88 2.76 -2.30 -8.67
CA ASN A 88 3.04 -3.37 -7.74
C ASN A 88 4.55 -3.40 -7.45
N CYS A 89 4.89 -3.60 -6.18
CA CYS A 89 6.28 -3.64 -5.72
C CYS A 89 7.10 -2.37 -6.04
N ILE A 90 6.50 -1.17 -5.88
CA ILE A 90 7.19 0.11 -6.13
C ILE A 90 8.53 0.22 -5.39
N SER A 91 8.60 -0.27 -4.14
CA SER A 91 9.86 -0.29 -3.37
C SER A 91 10.94 -1.18 -3.98
N SER A 92 10.58 -2.36 -4.48
CA SER A 92 11.53 -3.23 -5.19
C SER A 92 12.03 -2.60 -6.48
N ARG A 93 11.18 -1.83 -7.18
CA ARG A 93 11.57 -1.08 -8.38
C ARG A 93 12.52 0.07 -8.06
N VAL A 94 12.27 0.81 -6.98
CA VAL A 94 13.18 1.86 -6.48
C VAL A 94 14.53 1.26 -6.13
N GLN A 95 14.55 0.15 -5.39
CA GLN A 95 15.78 -0.54 -5.02
C GLN A 95 16.58 -1.01 -6.25
N ARG A 96 15.90 -1.55 -7.27
CA ARG A 96 16.57 -1.94 -8.52
C ARG A 96 17.14 -0.73 -9.27
N ALA A 97 16.38 0.37 -9.37
CA ALA A 97 16.86 1.58 -10.02
C ALA A 97 18.04 2.23 -9.26
N GLU A 98 18.04 2.15 -7.93
CA GLU A 98 19.17 2.58 -7.10
C GLU A 98 20.43 1.75 -7.41
N GLN A 99 20.26 0.43 -7.55
CA GLN A 99 21.36 -0.46 -7.91
C GLN A 99 21.89 -0.17 -9.33
N GLU A 100 21.01 -0.03 -10.32
CA GLU A 100 21.37 0.34 -11.69
C GLU A 100 22.13 1.68 -11.74
N TRP A 101 21.72 2.65 -10.93
CA TRP A 101 22.42 3.94 -10.82
C TRP A 101 23.80 3.80 -10.18
N LYS A 102 23.93 3.02 -9.10
CA LYS A 102 25.25 2.72 -8.48
C LYS A 102 26.18 2.02 -9.46
N GLU A 103 25.68 1.06 -10.23
CA GLU A 103 26.47 0.37 -11.26
C GLU A 103 26.92 1.33 -12.37
N ALA A 104 26.05 2.25 -12.80
CA ALA A 104 26.41 3.29 -13.76
C ALA A 104 27.49 4.24 -13.22
N GLN A 105 27.43 4.60 -11.94
CA GLN A 105 28.46 5.42 -11.28
C GLN A 105 29.81 4.70 -11.21
N VAL A 106 29.83 3.42 -10.81
CA VAL A 106 31.08 2.63 -10.77
C VAL A 106 31.72 2.49 -12.16
N LEU A 107 30.91 2.37 -13.22
CA LEU A 107 31.41 2.35 -14.60
C LEU A 107 32.00 3.71 -15.01
N LEU A 108 31.37 4.80 -14.59
CA LEU A 108 31.85 6.16 -14.82
C LEU A 108 33.18 6.43 -14.10
N ASP A 109 33.30 6.02 -12.84
CA ASP A 109 34.53 6.16 -12.04
C ASP A 109 35.71 5.41 -12.67
N ARG A 110 35.44 4.27 -13.33
CA ARG A 110 36.45 3.50 -14.06
C ARG A 110 36.87 4.16 -15.37
N ASN A 111 35.96 4.87 -16.05
CA ASN A 111 36.21 5.54 -17.33
C ASN A 111 35.64 6.97 -17.34
N PRO A 112 36.30 7.94 -16.70
CA PRO A 112 35.73 9.27 -16.46
C PRO A 112 35.45 10.11 -17.73
N ASN A 113 36.12 9.80 -18.84
CA ASN A 113 36.00 10.53 -20.11
C ASN A 113 35.01 9.91 -21.10
N ASP A 114 34.33 8.81 -20.74
CA ASP A 114 33.37 8.16 -21.63
C ASP A 114 32.02 8.91 -21.63
N GLN A 115 31.71 9.58 -22.74
CA GLN A 115 30.45 10.30 -22.92
C GLN A 115 29.22 9.40 -22.82
N GLU A 116 29.30 8.13 -23.21
CA GLU A 116 28.17 7.20 -23.12
C GLU A 116 27.91 6.78 -21.68
N ALA A 117 28.96 6.61 -20.88
CA ALA A 117 28.85 6.37 -19.44
C ALA A 117 28.17 7.55 -18.73
N HIS A 118 28.53 8.80 -19.07
CA HIS A 118 27.89 10.01 -18.54
C HIS A 118 26.40 10.09 -18.88
N LYS A 119 26.02 9.78 -20.13
CA LYS A 119 24.61 9.76 -20.54
C LYS A 119 23.83 8.69 -19.77
N LYS A 120 24.41 7.50 -19.64
CA LYS A 120 23.78 6.37 -18.93
C LYS A 120 23.56 6.70 -17.44
N GLU A 121 24.56 7.25 -16.77
CA GLU A 121 24.45 7.70 -15.37
C GLU A 121 23.30 8.68 -15.20
N ARG A 122 23.21 9.69 -16.08
CA ARG A 122 22.17 10.71 -16.02
C ARG A 122 20.77 10.14 -16.24
N ILE A 123 20.62 9.18 -17.14
CA ILE A 123 19.35 8.48 -17.37
C ILE A 123 18.94 7.68 -16.12
N CYS A 124 19.86 6.89 -15.56
CA CYS A 124 19.62 6.10 -14.36
C CYS A 124 19.29 7.00 -13.15
N CYS A 125 19.99 8.12 -12.98
CA CYS A 125 19.74 9.10 -11.94
C CYS A 125 18.33 9.69 -12.04
N ASN A 126 17.93 10.14 -13.24
CA ASN A 126 16.57 10.65 -13.48
C ASN A 126 15.49 9.60 -13.23
N GLN A 127 15.72 8.36 -13.67
CA GLN A 127 14.80 7.25 -13.44
C GLN A 127 14.65 6.92 -11.96
N PHE A 128 15.76 6.86 -11.21
CA PHE A 128 15.74 6.67 -9.76
C PHE A 128 14.98 7.82 -9.08
N ALA A 129 15.28 9.07 -9.41
CA ALA A 129 14.61 10.23 -8.84
C ALA A 129 13.08 10.21 -9.08
N ALA A 130 12.64 9.85 -10.28
CA ALA A 130 11.22 9.71 -10.62
C ALA A 130 10.54 8.58 -9.83
N LEU A 131 11.17 7.41 -9.73
CA LEU A 131 10.63 6.27 -8.97
C LEU A 131 10.57 6.55 -7.47
N SER A 132 11.59 7.18 -6.89
CA SER A 132 11.59 7.58 -5.48
C SER A 132 10.47 8.57 -5.17
N LYS A 133 10.22 9.55 -6.07
CA LYS A 133 9.10 10.49 -5.91
C LYS A 133 7.75 9.77 -5.95
N ALA A 134 7.60 8.80 -6.84
CA ALA A 134 6.39 7.99 -6.93
C ALA A 134 6.17 7.11 -5.69
N GLU A 135 7.24 6.53 -5.15
CA GLU A 135 7.22 5.76 -3.90
C GLU A 135 6.80 6.63 -2.70
N GLU A 136 7.38 7.82 -2.57
CA GLU A 136 7.03 8.76 -1.51
C GLU A 136 5.54 9.14 -1.58
N SER A 137 5.04 9.48 -2.77
CA SER A 137 3.63 9.80 -3.02
C SER A 137 2.72 8.62 -2.63
N PHE A 138 3.10 7.40 -3.00
CA PHE A 138 2.38 6.18 -2.66
C PHE A 138 2.26 5.99 -1.14
N PHE A 139 3.36 6.12 -0.39
CA PHE A 139 3.34 5.95 1.06
C PHE A 139 2.67 7.10 1.79
N LYS A 140 2.84 8.34 1.32
CA LYS A 140 2.13 9.52 1.82
C LYS A 140 0.63 9.34 1.72
N GLN A 141 0.12 8.93 0.56
CA GLN A 141 -1.31 8.69 0.38
C GLN A 141 -1.84 7.56 1.27
N ARG A 142 -1.10 6.46 1.38
CA ARG A 142 -1.55 5.32 2.20
C ARG A 142 -1.55 5.64 3.69
N SER A 143 -0.58 6.42 4.18
CA SER A 143 -0.49 6.79 5.60
C SER A 143 -1.63 7.73 6.03
N ARG A 144 -2.21 8.47 5.07
CA ARG A 144 -3.18 9.56 5.27
C ARG A 144 -2.67 10.68 6.19
N MET A 145 -1.35 10.89 6.24
CA MET A 145 -0.79 12.04 6.96
C MET A 145 -0.79 13.27 6.08
N GLN A 146 -1.46 14.33 6.56
CA GLN A 146 -1.57 15.62 5.86
C GLN A 146 -0.47 16.62 6.29
N TRP A 147 0.07 16.47 7.51
CA TRP A 147 0.90 17.49 8.18
C TRP A 147 2.39 17.46 7.83
N LEU A 148 2.86 16.43 7.12
CA LEU A 148 4.24 16.41 6.61
C LEU A 148 4.38 17.40 5.45
N GLN A 149 4.62 18.65 5.83
CA GLN A 149 5.25 19.64 4.99
C GLN A 149 6.77 19.51 5.18
N LEU A 150 7.48 19.36 4.05
CA LEU A 150 8.92 19.60 3.86
C LEU A 150 9.89 18.43 4.12
N GLY A 151 10.69 18.18 3.07
CA GLY A 151 12.14 18.14 3.21
C GLY A 151 12.79 16.78 3.04
N ASP A 152 12.33 15.78 3.79
CA ASP A 152 13.01 14.48 3.84
C ASP A 152 12.20 13.39 3.15
N ARG A 153 12.86 12.56 2.34
CA ARG A 153 12.29 11.35 1.72
C ARG A 153 11.95 10.33 2.81
N ASN A 154 10.86 10.57 3.54
CA ASN A 154 10.57 9.93 4.81
C ASN A 154 9.77 8.61 4.64
N THR A 155 10.17 7.78 3.67
CA THR A 155 9.50 6.50 3.35
C THR A 155 9.50 5.57 4.56
N ALA A 156 10.59 5.53 5.34
CA ALA A 156 10.69 4.76 6.58
C ALA A 156 9.65 5.20 7.64
N PHE A 157 9.45 6.51 7.81
CA PHE A 157 8.44 7.04 8.71
C PHE A 157 7.03 6.66 8.23
N PHE A 158 6.72 6.87 6.95
CA PHE A 158 5.42 6.47 6.40
C PHE A 158 5.17 4.98 6.54
N HIS A 159 6.18 4.13 6.32
CA HIS A 159 6.11 2.69 6.56
C HIS A 159 5.76 2.36 8.01
N ARG A 160 6.46 2.96 8.98
CA ARG A 160 6.17 2.73 10.41
C ARG A 160 4.76 3.19 10.78
N SER A 161 4.33 4.36 10.32
CA SER A 161 2.98 4.85 10.60
C SER A 161 1.90 4.00 9.91
N LEU A 162 2.19 3.45 8.73
CA LEU A 162 1.32 2.49 8.06
C LEU A 162 1.16 1.21 8.85
N LEU A 163 2.25 0.65 9.36
CA LEU A 163 2.25 -0.54 10.20
C LEU A 163 1.47 -0.28 11.49
N HIS A 164 1.73 0.85 12.17
CA HIS A 164 1.00 1.24 13.37
C HIS A 164 -0.51 1.36 13.12
N ARG A 165 -0.92 2.01 12.02
CA ARG A 165 -2.32 2.14 11.65
C ARG A 165 -2.95 0.79 11.28
N HIS A 166 -2.21 -0.05 10.57
CA HIS A 166 -2.65 -1.41 10.23
C HIS A 166 -2.92 -2.23 11.49
N HIS A 167 -2.01 -2.16 12.46
CA HIS A 167 -2.16 -2.82 13.76
C HIS A 167 -3.35 -2.25 14.55
N ARG A 168 -3.44 -0.92 14.70
CA ARG A 168 -4.53 -0.26 15.44
C ARG A 168 -5.92 -0.53 14.84
N ASN A 169 -6.01 -0.66 13.52
CA ASN A 169 -7.27 -0.90 12.82
C ASN A 169 -7.56 -2.40 12.63
N GLY A 170 -6.69 -3.30 13.09
CA GLY A 170 -6.94 -4.73 13.10
C GLY A 170 -8.03 -5.05 14.11
N ILE A 171 -9.13 -5.66 13.64
CA ILE A 171 -10.13 -6.25 14.54
C ILE A 171 -9.66 -7.67 14.81
N HIS A 172 -9.25 -7.93 16.04
CA HIS A 172 -8.68 -9.23 16.46
C HIS A 172 -9.72 -10.13 17.13
N SER A 173 -10.73 -9.54 17.75
CA SER A 173 -11.84 -10.25 18.35
C SER A 173 -13.09 -9.38 18.41
N LEU A 174 -14.25 -10.02 18.49
CA LEU A 174 -15.54 -9.41 18.78
C LEU A 174 -16.23 -10.24 19.87
N LEU A 175 -17.00 -9.57 20.71
CA LEU A 175 -17.85 -10.20 21.72
C LEU A 175 -19.25 -10.38 21.14
N ARG A 176 -19.78 -11.60 21.26
CA ARG A 176 -21.16 -11.95 20.94
C ARG A 176 -22.07 -11.57 22.13
N ASP A 177 -23.37 -11.49 21.88
CA ASP A 177 -24.38 -11.10 22.89
C ASP A 177 -24.47 -12.05 24.09
N ASP A 178 -24.02 -13.30 23.92
CA ASP A 178 -23.91 -14.33 24.96
C ASP A 178 -22.62 -14.23 25.79
N GLY A 179 -21.74 -13.28 25.46
CA GLY A 179 -20.46 -13.07 26.12
C GLY A 179 -19.31 -13.91 25.56
N GLU A 180 -19.53 -14.70 24.51
CA GLU A 180 -18.45 -15.45 23.86
C GLU A 180 -17.54 -14.54 23.01
N GLU A 181 -16.22 -14.69 23.18
CA GLU A 181 -15.23 -13.96 22.38
C GLU A 181 -14.89 -14.74 21.11
N VAL A 182 -15.27 -14.21 19.96
CA VAL A 182 -14.95 -14.77 18.65
C VAL A 182 -13.66 -14.16 18.14
N ARG A 183 -12.70 -15.02 17.77
CA ARG A 183 -11.39 -14.64 17.22
C ARG A 183 -11.17 -15.08 15.77
N ASP A 184 -12.07 -15.91 15.23
CA ASP A 184 -11.97 -16.38 13.86
C ASP A 184 -12.35 -15.26 12.86
N PRO A 185 -11.49 -14.94 11.86
CA PRO A 185 -11.76 -13.87 10.91
C PRO A 185 -13.02 -14.06 10.06
N GLU A 186 -13.39 -15.30 9.70
CA GLU A 186 -14.60 -15.56 8.92
C GLU A 186 -15.84 -15.36 9.77
N GLU A 187 -15.82 -15.85 11.01
CA GLU A 187 -16.91 -15.69 11.95
C GLU A 187 -17.11 -14.21 12.37
N ILE A 188 -16.02 -13.47 12.62
CA ILE A 188 -16.06 -12.00 12.81
C ILE A 188 -16.74 -11.30 11.63
N GLY A 189 -16.40 -11.72 10.40
CA GLY A 189 -17.01 -11.21 9.17
C GLY A 189 -18.52 -11.49 9.11
N ASN A 190 -18.92 -12.72 9.43
CA ASN A 190 -20.32 -13.14 9.44
C ASN A 190 -21.12 -12.39 10.52
N MET A 191 -20.57 -12.21 11.72
CA MET A 191 -21.21 -11.43 12.78
C MET A 191 -21.43 -9.97 12.37
N ALA A 192 -20.46 -9.36 11.69
CA ALA A 192 -20.60 -8.00 11.18
C ALA A 192 -21.69 -7.91 10.10
N VAL A 193 -21.88 -8.95 9.28
CA VAL A 193 -22.95 -9.01 8.28
C VAL A 193 -24.31 -9.23 8.95
N SER A 194 -24.41 -10.11 9.96
CA SER A 194 -25.69 -10.38 10.63
C SER A 194 -26.20 -9.21 11.47
N PHE A 195 -25.33 -8.27 11.84
CA PHE A 195 -25.71 -7.08 12.60
C PHE A 195 -26.42 -6.00 11.77
N TYR A 196 -26.21 -5.97 10.45
CA TYR A 196 -26.77 -4.97 9.53
C TYR A 196 -27.87 -5.54 8.64
#